data_AF-A0AAD9YWS7-F1
#
_entry.id   AF-A0AAD9YWS7-F1
#
_cell.length_a   1.000
_cell.length_b   1.000
_cell.length_c   1.000
_cell.angle_alpha   90.00
_cell.angle_beta   90.00
_cell.angle_gamma   90.00
#
_symmetry.space_group_name_H-M   'P 1'
#
loop_
_entity.id
_entity.type
_entity.pdbx_description
1 polymer ?
#
loop_
_entity_poly.entity_id
_entity_poly.type
_entity_poly.pdbx_seq_one_letter_code
_entity_poly.pdbx_strand_id
1 'polypeptide(L)'
;MTHTEAKKGAAHDPCPLLGQLTGDLTAGAFSAILISPAVTILDRAVVERTSTGRPLIRGLRSQLSSALRHPRAFFLGKPLGIVWTLYAATYATANAATTLAERYDGAAAVSTATFASTFLVNVPLGVWKDLRFAEIFGSAAASGATAVSTTPRVLPRAATATFLVRDAVTIFGSFTLPTWVSAGIPDSVTASPHAKATITQLTVPVMSQLVASPIHLIALDYYERQGKMSFSNRVAKTKEHVPSMIVMRCIRIIPAFSIGCVANLEFRSFFHNWIGSMVQ
;
A
#
# COMPACT_ATOMS: atom_id res chain seq x y z
N MET A 1 46.24 -0.33 37.83
CA MET A 1 45.62 -1.60 37.40
C MET A 1 44.22 -1.62 37.97
N THR A 2 43.26 -1.09 37.21
CA THR A 2 41.90 -0.80 37.68
C THR A 2 40.90 -1.48 36.75
N HIS A 3 39.98 -2.21 37.37
CA HIS A 3 38.83 -2.90 36.81
C HIS A 3 38.19 -2.18 35.62
N THR A 4 38.46 -2.60 34.39
CA THR A 4 37.69 -2.18 33.20
C THR A 4 37.65 -3.30 32.16
N GLU A 5 37.41 -4.54 32.59
CA GLU A 5 37.15 -5.66 31.65
C GLU A 5 36.19 -6.67 32.29
N ALA A 6 34.91 -6.31 32.46
CA ALA A 6 33.86 -7.29 32.74
C ALA A 6 32.46 -6.67 32.64
N LYS A 7 32.05 -6.24 31.44
CA LYS A 7 30.62 -6.17 31.03
C LYS A 7 30.49 -5.83 29.55
N LYS A 8 31.10 -6.65 28.70
CA LYS A 8 30.64 -6.77 27.31
C LYS A 8 29.41 -7.70 27.38
N GLY A 9 28.24 -7.09 27.56
CA GLY A 9 26.96 -7.80 27.58
C GLY A 9 26.84 -8.69 26.34
N ALA A 10 26.34 -9.90 26.55
CA ALA A 10 26.20 -10.95 25.55
C ALA A 10 25.69 -10.39 24.22
N ALA A 11 26.51 -10.49 23.17
CA ALA A 11 26.03 -10.38 21.81
C ALA A 11 25.14 -11.61 21.58
N HIS A 12 23.82 -11.42 21.67
CA HIS A 12 22.85 -12.46 21.33
C HIS A 12 23.12 -12.91 19.89
N ASP A 13 23.29 -14.22 19.68
CA ASP A 13 23.36 -14.78 18.34
C ASP A 13 22.07 -14.39 17.57
N PRO A 14 22.19 -13.85 16.35
CA PRO A 14 21.02 -13.45 15.58
C PRO A 14 20.13 -14.66 15.34
N CYS A 15 18.82 -14.51 15.60
CA CYS A 15 17.81 -15.51 15.28
C CYS A 15 18.08 -16.13 13.89
N PRO A 16 17.96 -17.46 13.73
CA PRO A 16 18.16 -18.11 12.45
C PRO A 16 17.35 -17.40 11.35
N LEU A 17 17.91 -17.30 10.14
CA LEU A 17 17.26 -16.60 9.03
C LEU A 17 15.82 -17.05 8.83
N LEU A 18 15.54 -18.34 8.96
CA LEU A 18 14.20 -18.90 8.87
C LEU A 18 13.24 -18.33 9.92
N GLY A 19 13.72 -18.10 11.14
CA GLY A 19 12.94 -17.48 12.21
C GLY A 19 12.60 -16.02 11.93
N GLN A 20 13.57 -15.25 11.40
CA GLN A 20 13.32 -13.87 10.96
C GLN A 20 12.31 -13.83 9.81
N LEU A 21 12.47 -14.68 8.78
CA LEU A 21 11.53 -14.74 7.65
C LEU A 21 10.13 -15.19 8.08
N THR A 22 10.03 -16.07 9.08
CA THR A 22 8.75 -16.47 9.67
C THR A 22 8.09 -15.26 10.35
N GLY A 23 8.85 -14.49 11.13
CA GLY A 23 8.37 -13.26 11.75
C GLY A 23 7.98 -12.17 10.75
N ASP A 24 8.73 -12.04 9.65
CA ASP A 24 8.44 -11.13 8.54
C ASP A 24 7.08 -11.48 7.88
N LEU A 25 6.84 -12.77 7.64
CA LEU A 25 5.61 -13.28 7.05
C LEU A 25 4.41 -13.10 8.00
N THR A 26 4.55 -13.47 9.28
CA THR A 26 3.47 -13.33 10.27
C THR A 26 3.12 -11.87 10.50
N ALA A 27 4.11 -10.98 10.61
CA ALA A 27 3.88 -9.55 10.74
C ALA A 27 3.08 -8.98 9.57
N GLY A 28 3.46 -9.34 8.35
CA GLY A 28 2.75 -8.92 7.14
C GLY A 28 1.31 -9.44 7.10
N ALA A 29 1.08 -10.70 7.47
CA ALA A 29 -0.25 -11.30 7.53
C ALA A 29 -1.16 -10.62 8.57
N PHE A 30 -0.65 -10.36 9.78
CA PHE A 30 -1.41 -9.72 10.86
C PHE A 30 -1.70 -8.23 10.56
N SER A 31 -0.73 -7.50 10.02
CA SER A 31 -0.99 -6.13 9.55
C SER A 31 -2.05 -6.09 8.45
N ALA A 32 -2.02 -7.04 7.51
CA ALA A 32 -3.05 -7.15 6.49
C ALA A 32 -4.44 -7.44 7.09
N ILE A 33 -4.55 -8.31 8.12
CA ILE A 33 -5.82 -8.56 8.82
C ILE A 33 -6.40 -7.25 9.39
N LEU A 34 -5.55 -6.44 10.03
CA LEU A 34 -5.95 -5.18 10.65
C LEU A 34 -6.56 -4.19 9.64
N ILE A 35 -5.93 -4.05 8.47
CA ILE A 35 -6.29 -2.99 7.51
C ILE A 35 -7.31 -3.44 6.46
N SER A 36 -7.42 -4.74 6.19
CA SER A 36 -8.24 -5.26 5.09
C SER A 36 -9.72 -4.86 5.16
N PRO A 37 -10.39 -4.84 6.32
CA PRO A 37 -11.77 -4.38 6.42
C PRO A 37 -11.96 -2.95 5.92
N ALA A 38 -11.10 -2.03 6.38
CA ALA A 38 -11.17 -0.62 6.02
C ALA A 38 -10.89 -0.41 4.53
N VAL A 39 -9.84 -1.03 4.00
CA VAL A 39 -9.49 -0.92 2.58
C VAL A 39 -10.57 -1.52 1.69
N THR A 40 -11.16 -2.66 2.07
CA THR A 40 -12.25 -3.30 1.30
C THR A 40 -13.47 -2.39 1.20
N ILE A 41 -13.87 -1.74 2.30
CA ILE A 41 -15.01 -0.81 2.32
C ILE A 41 -14.73 0.40 1.41
N LEU A 42 -13.54 0.98 1.50
CA LEU A 42 -13.14 2.13 0.69
C LEU A 42 -13.09 1.79 -0.80
N ASP A 43 -12.41 0.70 -1.16
CA ASP A 43 -12.25 0.29 -2.56
C ASP A 43 -13.59 -0.07 -3.20
N ARG A 44 -14.47 -0.76 -2.45
CA ARG A 44 -15.84 -1.03 -2.90
C ARG A 44 -16.61 0.27 -3.14
N ALA A 45 -16.56 1.23 -2.21
CA ALA A 45 -17.26 2.49 -2.35
C ALA A 45 -16.77 3.32 -3.56
N VAL A 46 -15.46 3.24 -3.88
CA VAL A 46 -14.91 3.89 -5.08
C VAL A 46 -15.46 3.25 -6.35
N VAL A 47 -15.45 1.91 -6.44
CA VAL A 47 -15.96 1.20 -7.63
C VAL A 47 -17.47 1.42 -7.81
N GLU A 48 -18.24 1.41 -6.73
CA GLU A 48 -19.69 1.70 -6.78
C GLU A 48 -19.96 3.16 -7.15
N ARG A 49 -19.13 4.11 -6.73
CA ARG A 49 -19.26 5.53 -7.15
C ARG A 49 -19.03 5.68 -8.64
N THR A 50 -18.03 5.00 -9.20
CA THR A 50 -17.75 5.08 -10.64
C THR A 50 -18.82 4.39 -11.47
N SER A 51 -19.47 3.34 -10.96
CA SER A 51 -20.53 2.63 -11.68
C SER A 51 -21.93 3.25 -11.52
N THR A 52 -22.27 3.80 -10.36
CA THR A 52 -23.63 4.29 -10.05
C THR A 52 -23.76 5.81 -9.98
N GLY A 53 -22.66 6.56 -9.97
CA GLY A 53 -22.64 8.01 -9.77
C GLY A 53 -23.07 8.48 -8.38
N ARG A 54 -23.36 7.56 -7.44
CA ARG A 54 -23.82 7.91 -6.08
C ARG A 54 -22.69 8.57 -5.26
N PRO A 55 -23.02 9.50 -4.33
CA PRO A 55 -22.01 10.11 -3.46
C PRO A 55 -21.27 9.07 -2.60
N LEU A 56 -19.95 9.22 -2.49
CA LEU A 56 -19.08 8.28 -1.77
C LEU A 56 -19.52 8.06 -0.32
N ILE A 57 -19.86 9.13 0.39
CA ILE A 57 -20.24 9.09 1.82
C ILE A 57 -21.47 8.21 2.02
N ARG A 58 -22.45 8.27 1.11
CA ARG A 58 -23.66 7.43 1.17
C ARG A 58 -23.31 5.96 0.93
N GLY A 59 -22.41 5.69 -0.03
CA GLY A 59 -21.85 4.35 -0.25
C GLY A 59 -21.17 3.81 1.00
N LEU A 60 -20.21 4.55 1.56
CA LEU A 60 -19.48 4.17 2.78
C LEU A 60 -20.41 3.89 3.96
N ARG A 61 -21.39 4.77 4.23
CA ARG A 61 -22.37 4.57 5.31
C ARG A 61 -23.18 3.29 5.12
N SER A 62 -23.63 3.03 3.89
CA SER A 62 -24.36 1.80 3.56
C SER A 62 -23.51 0.56 3.76
N GLN A 63 -22.23 0.59 3.34
CA GLN A 63 -21.33 -0.54 3.48
C GLN A 63 -20.95 -0.81 4.93
N LEU A 64 -20.68 0.23 5.70
CA LEU A 64 -20.42 0.10 7.13
C LEU A 64 -21.64 -0.48 7.86
N SER A 65 -22.84 -0.01 7.53
CA SER A 65 -24.07 -0.56 8.09
C SER A 65 -24.29 -2.02 7.70
N SER A 66 -23.99 -2.40 6.46
CA SER A 66 -24.11 -3.79 5.99
C SER A 66 -23.09 -4.71 6.66
N ALA A 67 -21.84 -4.27 6.80
CA ALA A 67 -20.79 -5.01 7.48
C ALA A 67 -21.12 -5.23 8.97
N LEU A 68 -21.69 -4.22 9.63
CA LEU A 68 -22.15 -4.34 11.02
C LEU A 68 -23.36 -5.27 11.18
N ARG A 69 -24.28 -5.28 10.21
CA ARG A 69 -25.48 -6.14 10.25
C ARG A 69 -25.19 -7.60 9.86
N HIS A 70 -24.19 -7.84 9.01
CA HIS A 70 -23.85 -9.17 8.51
C HIS A 70 -22.34 -9.44 8.59
N PRO A 71 -21.75 -9.48 9.80
CA PRO A 71 -20.30 -9.56 9.97
C PRO A 71 -19.70 -10.84 9.38
N ARG A 72 -20.36 -12.00 9.53
CA ARG A 72 -19.87 -13.27 8.98
C ARG A 72 -19.75 -13.24 7.45
N ALA A 73 -20.76 -12.70 6.77
CA ALA A 73 -20.75 -12.58 5.31
C ALA A 73 -19.68 -11.60 4.81
N PHE A 74 -19.38 -10.58 5.60
CA PHE A 74 -18.30 -9.63 5.31
C PHE A 74 -16.91 -10.26 5.49
N PHE A 75 -16.66 -10.87 6.65
CA PHE A 75 -15.34 -11.45 6.98
C PHE A 75 -15.00 -12.72 6.19
N LEU A 76 -16.00 -13.48 5.75
CA LEU A 76 -15.82 -14.64 4.88
C LEU A 76 -15.99 -14.30 3.39
N GLY A 77 -16.14 -13.02 3.07
CA GLY A 77 -16.36 -12.55 1.70
C GLY A 77 -15.11 -12.59 0.84
N LYS A 78 -15.26 -13.00 -0.43
CA LYS A 78 -14.18 -12.94 -1.45
C LYS A 78 -13.47 -11.57 -1.53
N PRO A 79 -14.17 -10.41 -1.47
CA PRO A 79 -13.53 -9.10 -1.55
C PRO A 79 -12.49 -8.85 -0.45
N LEU A 80 -12.78 -9.29 0.78
CA LEU A 80 -11.86 -9.14 1.91
C LEU A 80 -10.61 -9.99 1.69
N GLY A 81 -10.78 -11.24 1.27
CA GLY A 81 -9.65 -12.15 0.99
C GLY A 81 -8.72 -11.63 -0.12
N ILE A 82 -9.27 -10.98 -1.15
CA ILE A 82 -8.48 -10.35 -2.23
C ILE A 82 -7.61 -9.21 -1.67
N VAL A 83 -8.21 -8.32 -0.88
CA VAL A 83 -7.48 -7.19 -0.26
C VAL A 83 -6.44 -7.71 0.74
N TRP A 84 -6.80 -8.68 1.57
CA TRP A 84 -5.88 -9.31 2.50
C TRP A 84 -4.69 -9.92 1.77
N THR A 85 -4.92 -10.67 0.69
CA THR A 85 -3.85 -11.29 -0.10
C THR A 85 -2.89 -10.25 -0.66
N LEU A 86 -3.41 -9.15 -1.24
CA LEU A 86 -2.60 -8.06 -1.76
C LEU A 86 -1.66 -7.50 -0.68
N TYR A 87 -2.21 -7.09 0.46
CA TYR A 87 -1.42 -6.38 1.48
C TYR A 87 -0.56 -7.33 2.30
N ALA A 88 -1.00 -8.56 2.58
CA ALA A 88 -0.19 -9.57 3.24
C ALA A 88 1.06 -9.89 2.42
N ALA A 89 0.90 -10.12 1.10
CA ALA A 89 2.02 -10.35 0.20
C ALA A 89 2.93 -9.12 0.10
N THR A 90 2.36 -7.91 0.05
CA THR A 90 3.14 -6.67 -0.03
C THR A 90 4.00 -6.46 1.21
N TYR A 91 3.42 -6.57 2.42
CA TYR A 91 4.14 -6.37 3.66
C TYR A 91 5.15 -7.49 3.92
N ALA A 92 4.79 -8.75 3.69
CA ALA A 92 5.72 -9.87 3.82
C ALA A 92 6.92 -9.70 2.87
N THR A 93 6.68 -9.26 1.63
CA THR A 93 7.74 -8.96 0.67
C THR A 93 8.64 -7.83 1.15
N ALA A 94 8.05 -6.72 1.64
CA ALA A 94 8.82 -5.60 2.17
C ALA A 94 9.73 -6.02 3.34
N ASN A 95 9.16 -6.81 4.26
CA ASN A 95 9.84 -7.30 5.44
C ASN A 95 10.99 -8.24 5.06
N ALA A 96 10.69 -9.26 4.24
CA ALA A 96 11.69 -10.24 3.79
C ALA A 96 12.81 -9.58 2.97
N ALA A 97 12.48 -8.64 2.08
CA ALA A 97 13.48 -7.90 1.31
C ALA A 97 14.40 -7.07 2.21
N THR A 98 13.83 -6.44 3.25
CA THR A 98 14.61 -5.71 4.25
C THR A 98 15.55 -6.66 5.00
N THR A 99 15.04 -7.78 5.53
CA THR A 99 15.83 -8.79 6.25
C THR A 99 16.96 -9.37 5.39
N LEU A 100 16.68 -9.72 4.13
CA LEU A 100 17.70 -10.27 3.22
C LEU A 100 18.77 -9.22 2.88
N ALA A 101 18.36 -8.00 2.54
CA ALA A 101 19.30 -6.94 2.18
C ALA A 101 20.19 -6.55 3.38
N GLU A 102 19.63 -6.44 4.58
CA GLU A 102 20.39 -6.18 5.81
C GLU A 102 21.43 -7.27 6.09
N ARG A 103 21.09 -8.54 5.81
CA ARG A 103 21.96 -9.69 6.09
C ARG A 103 23.04 -9.90 5.03
N TYR A 104 22.77 -9.66 3.75
CA TYR A 104 23.64 -10.06 2.65
C TYR A 104 24.22 -8.91 1.82
N ASP A 105 23.49 -7.80 1.66
CA ASP A 105 23.85 -6.72 0.73
C ASP A 105 24.27 -5.42 1.44
N GLY A 106 23.95 -5.30 2.74
CA GLY A 106 24.24 -4.14 3.58
C GLY A 106 23.18 -3.03 3.52
N ALA A 107 23.31 -2.05 4.43
CA ALA A 107 22.30 -1.01 4.66
C ALA A 107 21.97 -0.15 3.42
N ALA A 108 22.93 0.06 2.52
CA ALA A 108 22.73 0.84 1.30
C ALA A 108 21.77 0.18 0.30
N ALA A 109 21.70 -1.16 0.30
CA ALA A 109 20.86 -1.92 -0.62
C ALA A 109 19.40 -2.03 -0.16
N VAL A 110 19.12 -1.87 1.13
CA VAL A 110 17.80 -2.10 1.75
C VAL A 110 16.70 -1.29 1.07
N SER A 111 16.91 0.01 0.89
CA SER A 111 15.92 0.89 0.25
C SER A 111 15.57 0.44 -1.17
N THR A 112 16.58 0.05 -1.95
CA THR A 112 16.43 -0.39 -3.34
C THR A 112 15.78 -1.78 -3.41
N ALA A 113 16.22 -2.72 -2.59
CA ALA A 113 15.68 -4.08 -2.52
C ALA A 113 14.20 -4.07 -2.10
N THR A 114 13.85 -3.31 -1.05
CA THR A 114 12.47 -3.15 -0.58
C THR A 114 11.61 -2.47 -1.64
N PHE A 115 12.08 -1.39 -2.28
CA PHE A 115 11.34 -0.75 -3.36
C PHE A 115 11.09 -1.68 -4.54
N ALA A 116 12.13 -2.31 -5.07
CA ALA A 116 12.04 -3.13 -6.27
C ALA A 116 11.15 -4.36 -6.05
N SER A 117 11.35 -5.06 -4.94
CA SER A 117 10.55 -6.25 -4.59
C SER A 117 9.08 -5.91 -4.34
N THR A 118 8.79 -4.88 -3.55
CA THR A 118 7.41 -4.47 -3.27
C THR A 118 6.73 -3.93 -4.51
N PHE A 119 7.42 -3.21 -5.39
CA PHE A 119 6.86 -2.75 -6.66
C PHE A 119 6.48 -3.94 -7.56
N LEU A 120 7.38 -4.92 -7.70
CA LEU A 120 7.16 -6.11 -8.52
C LEU A 120 6.00 -6.98 -8.02
N VAL A 121 5.77 -7.03 -6.70
CA VAL A 121 4.68 -7.81 -6.10
C VAL A 121 3.36 -7.02 -6.04
N ASN A 122 3.42 -5.76 -5.60
CA ASN A 122 2.23 -4.95 -5.33
C ASN A 122 1.51 -4.56 -6.62
N VAL A 123 2.23 -4.20 -7.68
CA VAL A 123 1.60 -3.72 -8.92
C VAL A 123 0.72 -4.80 -9.57
N PRO A 124 1.20 -6.03 -9.82
CA PRO A 124 0.35 -7.08 -10.40
C PRO A 124 -0.82 -7.46 -9.49
N LEU A 125 -0.59 -7.58 -8.17
CA LEU A 125 -1.66 -7.91 -7.22
C LEU A 125 -2.70 -6.78 -7.11
N GLY A 126 -2.26 -5.52 -7.23
CA GLY A 126 -3.12 -4.35 -7.24
C GLY A 126 -4.04 -4.35 -8.47
N VAL A 127 -3.47 -4.64 -9.65
CA VAL A 127 -4.24 -4.82 -10.89
C VAL A 127 -5.22 -5.98 -10.76
N TRP A 128 -4.78 -7.14 -10.26
CA TRP A 128 -5.64 -8.29 -10.02
C TRP A 128 -6.83 -7.95 -9.10
N LYS A 129 -6.55 -7.25 -7.99
CA LYS A 129 -7.60 -6.76 -7.08
C LYS A 129 -8.57 -5.82 -7.79
N ASP A 130 -8.08 -4.83 -8.52
CA ASP A 130 -8.93 -3.86 -9.23
C ASP A 130 -9.85 -4.56 -10.25
N LEU A 131 -9.33 -5.53 -11.01
CA LEU A 131 -10.12 -6.34 -11.95
C LEU A 131 -11.23 -7.11 -11.25
N ARG A 132 -10.90 -7.81 -10.15
CA ARG A 132 -11.90 -8.56 -9.38
C ARG A 132 -12.96 -7.67 -8.73
N PHE A 133 -12.56 -6.50 -8.23
CA PHE A 133 -13.52 -5.55 -7.67
C PHE A 133 -14.45 -4.99 -8.74
N ALA A 134 -13.93 -4.69 -9.94
CA ALA A 134 -14.76 -4.28 -11.08
C ALA A 134 -15.72 -5.40 -11.52
N GLU A 135 -15.30 -6.66 -11.56
CA GLU A 135 -16.17 -7.81 -11.85
C GLU A 135 -17.31 -7.95 -10.84
N ILE A 136 -16.97 -7.91 -9.55
CA ILE A 136 -17.91 -8.16 -8.43
C ILE A 136 -18.88 -6.98 -8.24
N PHE A 137 -18.39 -5.74 -8.31
CA PHE A 137 -19.15 -4.55 -7.95
C PHE A 137 -19.50 -3.62 -9.12
N GLY A 138 -18.83 -3.77 -10.26
CA GLY A 138 -19.14 -3.02 -11.48
C GLY A 138 -20.39 -3.56 -12.19
N SER A 139 -20.61 -4.88 -12.17
CA SER A 139 -21.70 -5.55 -12.89
C SER A 139 -23.08 -5.44 -12.22
N ALA A 140 -23.14 -5.10 -10.92
CA ALA A 140 -24.41 -4.87 -10.22
C ALA A 140 -25.21 -3.66 -10.76
N ALA A 141 -24.60 -2.84 -11.64
CA ALA A 141 -25.23 -1.73 -12.35
C ALA A 141 -25.59 -2.05 -13.82
N ALA A 142 -25.16 -3.20 -14.36
CA ALA A 142 -25.36 -3.55 -15.77
C ALA A 142 -26.74 -4.17 -16.09
N SER A 143 -27.64 -4.27 -15.10
CA SER A 143 -29.03 -4.70 -15.33
C SER A 143 -29.90 -3.64 -16.02
N GLY A 144 -29.33 -2.52 -16.50
CA GLY A 144 -30.08 -1.45 -17.16
C GLY A 144 -29.29 -0.52 -18.08
N ALA A 145 -28.00 -0.75 -18.33
CA ALA A 145 -27.21 0.04 -19.27
C ALA A 145 -26.44 -0.88 -20.21
N THR A 146 -26.54 -0.60 -21.50
CA THR A 146 -25.90 -1.26 -22.63
C THR A 146 -24.50 -1.77 -22.29
N ALA A 147 -24.30 -3.07 -22.52
CA ALA A 147 -23.05 -3.78 -22.34
C ALA A 147 -21.87 -2.94 -22.85
N VAL A 148 -20.99 -2.54 -21.93
CA VAL A 148 -19.69 -1.98 -22.27
C VAL A 148 -18.98 -3.01 -23.15
N SER A 149 -18.60 -2.57 -24.35
CA SER A 149 -17.91 -3.36 -25.37
C SER A 149 -16.91 -4.35 -24.76
N THR A 150 -17.16 -5.63 -25.01
CA THR A 150 -16.35 -6.79 -24.59
C THR A 150 -15.09 -6.99 -25.43
N THR A 151 -14.71 -6.03 -26.27
CA THR A 151 -13.43 -6.10 -26.99
C THR A 151 -12.31 -5.71 -26.02
N PRO A 152 -11.28 -6.57 -25.81
CA PRO A 152 -10.12 -6.20 -25.01
C PRO A 152 -9.43 -5.01 -25.69
N ARG A 153 -9.67 -3.80 -25.17
CA ARG A 153 -8.97 -2.62 -25.68
C ARG A 153 -7.51 -2.81 -25.28
N VAL A 154 -6.65 -3.05 -26.28
CA VAL A 154 -5.20 -3.13 -26.06
C VAL A 154 -4.78 -1.89 -25.29
N LEU A 155 -4.21 -2.07 -24.09
CA LEU A 155 -3.79 -0.95 -23.28
C LEU A 155 -2.71 -0.18 -24.05
N PRO A 156 -2.89 1.13 -24.29
CA PRO A 156 -1.86 1.94 -24.91
C PRO A 156 -0.58 1.87 -24.08
N ARG A 157 0.57 1.67 -24.73
CA ARG A 157 1.88 1.63 -24.06
C ARG A 157 2.11 2.87 -23.18
N ALA A 158 1.66 4.03 -23.63
CA ALA A 158 1.74 5.29 -22.88
C ALA A 158 0.88 5.27 -21.60
N ALA A 159 -0.35 4.73 -21.65
CA ALA A 159 -1.19 4.57 -20.48
C ALA A 159 -0.55 3.61 -19.48
N THR A 160 -0.09 2.44 -19.94
CA THR A 160 0.60 1.45 -19.11
C THR A 160 1.85 2.03 -18.44
N ALA A 161 2.72 2.71 -19.20
CA ALA A 161 3.92 3.33 -18.66
C ALA A 161 3.58 4.40 -17.61
N THR A 162 2.56 5.23 -17.87
CA THR A 162 2.13 6.27 -16.91
C THR A 162 1.52 5.67 -15.64
N PHE A 163 0.76 4.58 -15.75
CA PHE A 163 0.28 3.84 -14.57
C PHE A 163 1.43 3.24 -13.76
N LEU A 164 2.42 2.63 -14.41
CA LEU A 164 3.61 2.08 -13.75
C LEU A 164 4.42 3.18 -13.04
N VAL A 165 4.61 4.34 -13.67
CA VAL A 165 5.28 5.49 -13.03
C VAL A 165 4.50 5.95 -11.80
N ARG A 166 3.17 6.06 -11.90
CA ARG A 166 2.31 6.41 -10.76
C ARG A 166 2.43 5.40 -9.62
N ASP A 167 2.45 4.12 -9.94
CA ASP A 167 2.58 3.05 -8.94
C ASP A 167 3.97 3.06 -8.31
N ALA A 168 5.02 3.35 -9.09
CA ALA A 168 6.37 3.52 -8.58
C ALA A 168 6.44 4.69 -7.58
N VAL A 169 5.84 5.84 -7.90
CA VAL A 169 5.75 6.98 -6.97
C VAL A 169 5.04 6.61 -5.67
N THR A 170 3.96 5.83 -5.77
CA THR A 170 3.18 5.42 -4.59
C THR A 170 3.96 4.44 -3.72
N ILE A 171 4.60 3.43 -4.30
CA ILE A 171 5.39 2.43 -3.56
C ILE A 171 6.65 3.05 -2.97
N PHE A 172 7.38 3.85 -3.76
CA PHE A 172 8.53 4.60 -3.29
C PHE A 172 8.18 5.53 -2.12
N GLY A 173 7.08 6.29 -2.26
CA GLY A 173 6.55 7.16 -1.22
C GLY A 173 6.09 6.41 0.05
N SER A 174 5.86 5.10 -0.05
CA SER A 174 5.32 4.28 1.03
C SER A 174 6.37 3.45 1.77
N PHE A 175 7.38 2.94 1.07
CA PHE A 175 8.34 1.99 1.64
C PHE A 175 9.79 2.50 1.68
N THR A 176 10.10 3.54 0.91
CA THR A 176 11.48 4.05 0.81
C THR A 176 11.59 5.46 1.37
N LEU A 177 10.81 6.39 0.82
CA LEU A 177 10.87 7.81 1.17
C LEU A 177 10.65 8.09 2.68
N PRO A 178 9.76 7.40 3.41
CA PRO A 178 9.59 7.65 4.84
C PRO A 178 10.89 7.48 5.63
N THR A 179 11.70 6.48 5.30
CA THR A 179 12.99 6.23 5.97
C THR A 179 13.98 7.37 5.74
N TRP A 180 14.04 7.89 4.51
CA TRP A 180 14.93 9.00 4.15
C TRP A 180 14.50 10.30 4.83
N VAL A 181 13.20 10.58 4.84
CA VAL A 181 12.65 11.74 5.53
C VAL A 181 12.87 11.62 7.04
N SER A 182 12.68 10.44 7.62
CA SER A 182 12.86 10.18 9.05
C SER A 182 14.29 10.47 9.51
N ALA A 183 15.29 10.09 8.70
CA ALA A 183 16.70 10.35 8.99
C ALA A 183 17.04 11.85 9.00
N GLY A 184 16.28 12.67 8.27
CA GLY A 184 16.45 14.12 8.20
C GLY A 184 15.69 14.92 9.27
N ILE A 185 14.84 14.30 10.09
CA ILE A 185 14.09 15.02 11.13
C ILE A 185 15.05 15.38 12.29
N PRO A 186 15.18 16.67 12.66
CA PRO A 186 16.03 17.08 13.77
C PRO A 186 15.45 16.66 15.12
N ASP A 187 16.32 16.46 16.11
CA ASP A 187 15.92 16.03 17.46
C ASP A 187 15.06 17.06 18.21
N SER A 188 15.07 18.33 17.75
CA SER A 188 14.20 19.38 18.26
C SER A 188 12.72 19.14 17.99
N VAL A 189 12.37 18.38 16.95
CA VAL A 189 10.98 17.98 16.67
C VAL A 189 10.60 16.79 17.54
N THR A 190 11.47 15.77 17.58
CA THR A 190 11.37 14.64 18.51
C THR A 190 12.70 13.91 18.60
N ALA A 191 13.12 13.57 19.81
CA ALA A 191 14.34 12.81 20.03
C ALA A 191 14.16 11.29 19.81
N SER A 192 12.92 10.80 19.72
CA SER A 192 12.64 9.36 19.58
C SER A 192 12.75 8.91 18.12
N PRO A 193 13.68 8.01 17.76
CA PRO A 193 13.76 7.46 16.40
C PRO A 193 12.47 6.75 15.96
N HIS A 194 11.82 6.06 16.90
CA HIS A 194 10.53 5.43 16.66
C HIS A 194 9.44 6.46 16.34
N ALA A 195 9.41 7.59 17.06
CA ALA A 195 8.46 8.67 16.75
C ALA A 195 8.71 9.29 15.36
N LYS A 196 9.98 9.49 14.96
CA LYS A 196 10.33 9.98 13.61
C LYS A 196 9.83 9.01 12.53
N ALA A 197 10.05 7.72 12.70
CA ALA A 197 9.58 6.68 11.79
C ALA A 197 8.05 6.64 11.70
N THR A 198 7.35 6.68 12.83
CA THR A 198 5.88 6.68 12.87
C THR A 198 5.28 7.93 12.22
N ILE A 199 5.78 9.13 12.53
CA ILE A 199 5.29 10.38 11.94
C ILE A 199 5.46 10.37 10.41
N THR A 200 6.65 9.98 9.94
CA THR A 200 6.93 9.94 8.49
C THR A 200 6.12 8.87 7.79
N GLN A 201 5.97 7.69 8.38
CA GLN A 201 5.13 6.64 7.80
C GLN A 201 3.65 7.03 7.77
N LEU A 202 3.17 7.81 8.75
CA LEU A 202 1.78 8.30 8.73
C LEU A 202 1.54 9.37 7.67
N THR A 203 2.54 10.19 7.36
CA THR A 203 2.37 11.42 6.54
C THR A 203 2.90 11.30 5.11
N VAL A 204 4.11 10.77 4.93
CA VAL A 204 4.80 10.73 3.63
C VAL A 204 4.01 9.95 2.55
N PRO A 205 3.41 8.77 2.84
CA PRO A 205 2.59 8.08 1.85
C PRO A 205 1.40 8.91 1.37
N VAL A 206 0.78 9.68 2.28
CA VAL A 206 -0.34 10.59 1.95
C VAL A 206 0.15 11.73 1.08
N MET A 207 1.27 12.36 1.44
CA MET A 207 1.87 13.46 0.67
C MET A 207 2.31 13.03 -0.72
N SER A 208 2.77 11.79 -0.89
CA SER A 208 3.13 11.24 -2.21
C SER A 208 1.94 11.27 -3.20
N GLN A 209 0.70 11.28 -2.70
CA GLN A 209 -0.50 11.35 -3.55
C GLN A 209 -0.68 12.72 -4.22
N LEU A 210 -0.05 13.78 -3.73
CA LEU A 210 -0.02 15.07 -4.44
C LEU A 210 0.68 14.95 -5.80
N VAL A 211 1.64 14.02 -5.92
CA VAL A 211 2.37 13.72 -7.16
C VAL A 211 1.73 12.56 -7.91
N ALA A 212 1.36 11.48 -7.21
CA ALA A 212 0.80 10.29 -7.86
C ALA A 212 -0.58 10.53 -8.48
N SER A 213 -1.41 11.41 -7.90
CA SER A 213 -2.79 11.63 -8.36
C SER A 213 -2.87 12.36 -9.71
N PRO A 214 -2.11 13.45 -9.97
CA PRO A 214 -2.03 14.02 -11.31
C PRO A 214 -1.56 13.00 -12.37
N ILE A 215 -0.54 12.19 -12.05
CA ILE A 215 -0.02 11.16 -12.97
C ILE A 215 -1.12 10.11 -13.25
N HIS A 216 -1.89 9.72 -12.24
CA HIS A 216 -3.02 8.82 -12.40
C HIS A 216 -4.08 9.35 -13.39
N LEU A 217 -4.44 10.64 -13.28
CA LEU A 217 -5.41 11.25 -14.19
C LEU A 217 -4.88 11.32 -15.63
N ILE A 218 -3.59 11.61 -15.80
CA ILE A 218 -2.95 11.58 -17.12
C ILE A 218 -2.96 10.15 -17.70
N ALA A 219 -2.72 9.13 -16.88
CA ALA A 219 -2.79 7.74 -17.30
C ALA A 219 -4.19 7.34 -17.78
N LEU A 220 -5.23 7.76 -17.05
CA LEU A 220 -6.64 7.58 -17.45
C LEU A 220 -6.95 8.30 -18.77
N ASP A 221 -6.46 9.54 -18.93
CA ASP A 221 -6.63 10.31 -20.16
C ASP A 221 -5.94 9.64 -21.37
N TYR A 222 -4.74 9.06 -21.19
CA TYR A 222 -4.10 8.24 -22.23
C TYR A 222 -4.89 6.98 -22.57
N TYR A 223 -5.52 6.35 -21.58
CA TYR A 223 -6.33 5.15 -21.78
C TYR A 223 -7.63 5.45 -22.53
N GLU A 224 -8.35 6.49 -22.13
CA GLU A 224 -9.62 6.91 -22.74
C GLU A 224 -9.40 7.47 -24.15
N ARG A 225 -8.48 8.45 -24.26
CA ARG A 225 -8.20 9.21 -25.49
C ARG A 225 -6.90 8.74 -26.12
N GLN A 226 -7.00 7.65 -26.89
CA GLN A 226 -5.90 7.07 -27.67
C GLN A 226 -5.48 7.91 -28.90
N GLY A 227 -6.17 9.02 -29.17
CA GLY A 227 -5.86 9.93 -30.28
C GLY A 227 -4.61 10.79 -30.06
N LYS A 228 -4.14 11.43 -31.14
CA LYS A 228 -3.02 12.37 -31.11
C LYS A 228 -3.44 13.70 -30.47
N MET A 229 -3.22 13.81 -29.17
CA MET A 229 -3.46 15.03 -28.40
C MET A 229 -2.15 15.43 -27.70
N SER A 230 -1.76 16.70 -27.85
CA SER A 230 -0.56 17.24 -27.20
C SER A 230 -0.66 17.11 -25.69
N PHE A 231 0.46 16.84 -25.02
CA PHE A 231 0.54 16.65 -23.57
C PHE A 231 0.00 17.86 -22.78
N SER A 232 0.28 19.09 -23.23
CA SER A 232 -0.21 20.30 -22.56
C SER A 232 -1.75 20.36 -22.51
N ASN A 233 -2.40 19.99 -23.62
CA ASN A 233 -3.86 19.95 -23.67
C ASN A 233 -4.42 18.86 -22.74
N ARG A 234 -3.70 17.73 -22.58
CA ARG A 234 -4.11 16.64 -21.68
C ARG A 234 -4.10 17.12 -20.22
N VAL A 235 -2.99 17.74 -19.81
CA VAL A 235 -2.85 18.36 -18.47
C VAL A 235 -3.93 19.40 -18.22
N ALA A 236 -4.17 20.28 -19.20
CA ALA A 236 -5.19 21.33 -19.08
C ALA A 236 -6.61 20.78 -18.84
N LYS A 237 -6.94 19.61 -19.40
CA LYS A 237 -8.24 18.94 -19.19
C LYS A 237 -8.32 18.16 -17.88
N THR A 238 -7.22 17.55 -17.43
CA THR A 238 -7.24 16.76 -16.19
C THR A 238 -7.20 17.62 -14.94
N LYS A 239 -6.70 18.86 -15.03
CA LYS A 239 -6.44 19.73 -13.86
C LYS A 239 -7.65 19.95 -12.94
N GLU A 240 -8.85 20.07 -13.51
CA GLU A 240 -10.09 20.33 -12.75
C GLU A 240 -10.44 19.15 -11.83
N HIS A 241 -10.08 17.94 -12.24
CA HIS A 241 -10.36 16.71 -11.49
C HIS A 241 -9.27 16.40 -10.43
N VAL A 242 -8.12 17.07 -10.48
CA VAL A 242 -6.96 16.82 -9.60
C VAL A 242 -7.31 16.91 -8.11
N PRO A 243 -7.97 17.98 -7.62
CA PRO A 243 -8.24 18.11 -6.19
C PRO A 243 -9.12 16.97 -5.65
N SER A 244 -10.19 16.61 -6.39
CA SER A 244 -11.07 15.51 -6.01
C SER A 244 -10.31 14.17 -6.02
N MET A 245 -9.44 13.96 -7.00
CA MET A 245 -8.66 12.74 -7.11
C MET A 245 -7.61 12.60 -6.00
N ILE A 246 -6.95 13.69 -5.63
CA ILE A 246 -6.03 13.71 -4.48
C ILE A 246 -6.75 13.26 -3.21
N VAL A 247 -7.89 13.88 -2.88
CA VAL A 247 -8.64 13.54 -1.66
C VAL A 247 -9.03 12.06 -1.65
N MET A 248 -9.57 11.57 -2.77
CA MET A 248 -9.96 10.15 -2.91
C MET A 248 -8.78 9.20 -2.71
N ARG A 249 -7.62 9.54 -3.26
CA ARG A 249 -6.43 8.69 -3.18
C ARG A 249 -5.78 8.77 -1.80
N CYS A 250 -5.72 9.94 -1.17
CA CYS A 250 -5.26 10.09 0.21
C CYS A 250 -6.07 9.21 1.17
N ILE A 251 -7.41 9.24 1.08
CA ILE A 251 -8.29 8.41 1.92
C ILE A 251 -7.98 6.92 1.76
N ARG A 252 -7.71 6.45 0.53
CA ARG A 252 -7.41 5.03 0.26
C ARG A 252 -6.02 4.61 0.76
N ILE A 253 -5.05 5.52 0.70
CA ILE A 253 -3.65 5.23 1.08
C ILE A 253 -3.48 5.15 2.60
N ILE A 254 -4.25 5.91 3.38
CA ILE A 254 -4.10 5.98 4.84
C ILE A 254 -4.20 4.60 5.50
N PRO A 255 -5.25 3.78 5.30
CA PRO A 255 -5.32 2.49 5.99
C PRO A 255 -4.22 1.54 5.56
N ALA A 256 -3.92 1.51 4.26
CA ALA A 256 -2.90 0.64 3.68
C ALA A 256 -1.50 1.07 4.08
N PHE A 257 -0.95 2.10 3.45
CA PHE A 257 0.47 2.40 3.55
C PHE A 257 0.86 3.33 4.70
N SER A 258 -0.11 3.98 5.37
CA SER A 258 0.18 4.71 6.60
C SER A 258 0.01 3.78 7.80
N ILE A 259 -1.24 3.48 8.19
CA ILE A 259 -1.55 2.69 9.39
C ILE A 259 -1.01 1.27 9.27
N GLY A 260 -1.19 0.62 8.12
CA GLY A 260 -0.73 -0.76 7.90
C GLY A 260 0.79 -0.89 7.94
N CYS A 261 1.55 0.06 7.40
CA CYS A 261 3.00 0.00 7.51
C CYS A 261 3.48 0.21 8.95
N VAL A 262 2.89 1.14 9.71
CA VAL A 262 3.21 1.31 11.14
C VAL A 262 2.89 0.03 11.92
N ALA A 263 1.69 -0.51 11.75
CA ALA A 263 1.30 -1.77 12.41
C ALA A 263 2.22 -2.93 12.02
N ASN A 264 2.63 -3.00 10.76
CA ASN A 264 3.56 -4.02 10.27
C ASN A 264 4.95 -3.89 10.92
N LEU A 265 5.47 -2.67 11.11
CA LEU A 265 6.73 -2.45 11.84
C LEU A 265 6.63 -2.96 13.28
N GLU A 266 5.53 -2.64 13.97
CA GLU A 266 5.29 -3.10 15.34
C GLU A 266 5.16 -4.62 15.44
N PHE A 267 4.35 -5.23 14.56
CA PHE A 267 4.21 -6.68 14.53
C PHE A 267 5.52 -7.38 14.17
N ARG A 268 6.32 -6.82 13.25
CA ARG A 268 7.63 -7.38 12.87
C ARG A 268 8.58 -7.38 14.05
N SER A 269 8.68 -6.25 14.76
CA SER A 269 9.47 -6.15 15.99
C SER A 269 9.01 -7.18 17.04
N PHE A 270 7.70 -7.26 17.27
CA PHE A 270 7.11 -8.21 18.22
C PHE A 270 7.44 -9.67 17.86
N PHE A 271 7.19 -10.10 16.62
CA PHE A 271 7.41 -11.50 16.22
C PHE A 271 8.89 -11.86 16.14
N HIS A 272 9.78 -10.93 15.75
CA HIS A 272 11.23 -11.18 15.78
C HIS A 272 11.72 -11.41 17.21
N ASN A 273 11.28 -10.60 18.17
CA ASN A 273 11.64 -10.75 19.57
C ASN A 273 11.04 -12.03 20.17
N TRP A 274 9.77 -12.31 19.87
CA TRP A 274 9.09 -13.51 20.34
C TRP A 274 9.76 -14.80 19.83
N ILE A 275 10.06 -14.89 18.53
CA ILE A 275 10.76 -16.04 17.95
C ILE A 275 12.18 -16.13 18.49
N GLY A 276 12.89 -15.00 18.61
CA GLY A 276 14.22 -14.95 19.20
C GLY A 276 14.24 -15.50 20.63
N SER A 277 13.20 -15.24 21.42
CA SER A 277 13.07 -15.76 22.79
C SER A 277 12.78 -17.27 22.88
N MET A 278 12.24 -17.89 21.83
CA MET A 278 11.94 -19.33 21.80
C MET A 278 13.11 -20.20 21.32
N VAL A 279 14.06 -19.58 20.62
CA VAL A 279 15.24 -20.28 20.05
C VAL A 279 16.44 -20.23 21.01
N GLN A 280 16.35 -19.44 22.09
CA GLN A 280 17.31 -19.37 23.19
C GLN A 280 17.02 -20.43 24.26
#